data_AF-A0A7S1TIH8-F1
#
_entry.id   AF-A0A7S1TIH8-F1
#
_cell.length_a   1.000
_cell.length_b   1.000
_cell.length_c   1.000
_cell.angle_alpha   90.00
_cell.angle_beta   90.00
_cell.angle_gamma   90.00
#
_symmetry.space_group_name_H-M   'P 1'
#
loop_
_entity.id
_entity.type
_entity.pdbx_description
1 polymer ?
#
loop_
_entity_poly.entity_id
_entity_poly.type
_entity_poly.pdbx_seq_one_letter_code
_entity_poly.pdbx_strand_id
1 'polypeptide(L)'
;MCGILGVWIVCGCLWVMVSGEGWESRWNEGGRTLLADDGGNAHDRIAKLRSELDDLRGKYRSLDFEKGVASRALQQRRAQKQKQEAELKNGESDAEHAASALEELRSKQGGSLNDELVEMEKTQKELEDGLAKMRKESAELDMKKQELLKKLELSGLDHYFDAYSKELNPVLKGVVIKSSEVITPFLHSITFVADTNNRLVEHVSSEIDSMVHLNVKQSPFISGLLFYCIILIPVLPLSMLVVQIIKTTINLTVSHFVLFGSVYLFLLSLLFGVSSLFTSGEPTDLFRRRHGGLFIFSMLFLSFLYVMYVLLIAMQSLSSKNSRDSSQLVAVIVVGLHFFWFAWKPSILDQEIRILPFAYYIYATMLGFIIYERTERLHLLSKLEDPGLRKTGTEWARVTENFVVRLREFTARLVSPPRGRKTRR
;
A
#
# COMPACT_ATOMS: atom_id res chain seq x y z
N MET A 1 15.94 6.84 31.69
CA MET A 1 16.95 6.00 32.35
C MET A 1 18.05 5.72 31.34
N CYS A 2 19.30 6.03 31.69
CA CYS A 2 20.57 5.98 30.90
C CYS A 2 20.59 6.93 29.68
N GLY A 3 21.41 7.99 29.55
CA GLY A 3 22.80 8.27 29.98
C GLY A 3 23.73 7.94 28.81
N ILE A 4 24.32 8.89 28.05
CA ILE A 4 25.61 9.61 28.25
C ILE A 4 25.85 10.43 26.95
N LEU A 5 25.93 11.78 26.93
CA LEU A 5 27.12 12.68 26.95
C LEU A 5 28.25 12.32 25.94
N GLY A 6 28.90 13.16 25.11
CA GLY A 6 28.96 14.60 24.81
C GLY A 6 29.63 14.76 23.40
N VAL A 7 29.46 15.81 22.59
CA VAL A 7 29.86 17.24 22.68
C VAL A 7 31.37 17.50 22.50
N TRP A 8 31.71 18.01 21.29
CA TRP A 8 32.77 19.00 20.90
C TRP A 8 34.25 18.57 20.85
N ILE A 9 35.18 19.16 20.07
CA ILE A 9 35.27 19.88 18.77
C ILE A 9 36.80 20.02 18.49
N VAL A 10 37.21 19.85 17.23
CA VAL A 10 38.30 20.49 16.43
C VAL A 10 39.77 20.64 16.92
N CYS A 11 40.64 20.25 15.99
CA CYS A 11 42.01 20.65 15.61
C CYS A 11 42.75 21.82 16.29
N GLY A 12 44.09 21.75 16.24
CA GLY A 12 44.89 22.87 15.72
C GLY A 12 46.29 23.04 16.31
N CYS A 13 47.29 23.08 15.44
CA CYS A 13 48.72 23.15 15.71
C CYS A 13 49.26 24.57 16.04
N LEU A 14 50.51 24.56 16.54
CA LEU A 14 51.66 25.42 16.17
C LEU A 14 52.00 26.67 17.01
N TRP A 15 53.26 26.64 17.49
CA TRP A 15 54.28 27.71 17.63
C TRP A 15 53.94 29.05 18.31
N VAL A 16 54.55 29.33 19.47
CA VAL A 16 55.85 30.03 19.64
C VAL A 16 55.78 31.52 19.30
N MET A 17 55.78 32.39 20.31
CA MET A 17 56.97 33.16 20.70
C MET A 17 56.75 34.04 21.96
N VAL A 18 57.87 34.27 22.65
CA VAL A 18 58.22 35.46 23.47
C VAL A 18 57.87 35.48 24.96
N SER A 19 58.90 35.26 25.76
CA SER A 19 59.47 36.11 26.83
C SER A 19 60.53 35.25 27.53
N GLY A 20 61.70 35.67 27.97
CA GLY A 20 62.34 36.96 28.24
C GLY A 20 63.45 36.66 29.27
N GLU A 21 64.44 37.56 29.37
CA GLU A 21 65.36 37.75 30.50
C GLU A 21 66.72 37.01 30.60
N GLY A 22 67.74 37.84 30.91
CA GLY A 22 68.93 37.54 31.73
C GLY A 22 70.14 36.97 30.99
N TRP A 23 71.41 37.25 31.32
CA TRP A 23 72.11 38.24 32.16
C TRP A 23 73.62 37.91 32.02
N GLU A 24 74.46 38.94 32.12
CA GLU A 24 75.83 38.96 32.69
C GLU A 24 77.08 38.26 32.10
N SER A 25 78.19 39.00 32.36
CA SER A 25 79.62 38.64 32.48
C SER A 25 80.47 38.75 31.21
N ARG A 26 81.69 39.30 31.20
CA ARG A 26 82.59 39.81 32.25
C ARG A 26 83.73 40.61 31.58
N TRP A 27 84.22 41.64 32.26
CA TRP A 27 85.48 42.35 31.99
C TRP A 27 86.70 41.57 32.50
N ASN A 28 87.88 41.77 31.90
CA ASN A 28 89.21 41.86 32.58
C ASN A 28 90.34 42.15 31.56
N GLU A 29 91.06 43.28 31.69
CA GLU A 29 92.37 43.49 32.37
C GLU A 29 93.58 43.17 31.45
N GLY A 30 94.39 44.16 31.06
CA GLY A 30 95.58 44.69 31.77
C GLY A 30 96.75 44.69 30.76
N GLY A 31 97.83 45.45 30.79
CA GLY A 31 98.48 46.37 31.72
C GLY A 31 99.86 46.72 31.10
N ARG A 32 100.43 47.89 31.43
CA ARG A 32 101.76 48.37 30.99
C ARG A 32 102.86 47.93 31.98
N THR A 33 104.11 47.82 31.52
CA THR A 33 105.39 48.04 32.25
C THR A 33 106.52 48.21 31.20
N LEU A 34 107.34 49.27 31.09
CA LEU A 34 108.39 49.91 31.93
C LEU A 34 109.76 49.17 32.03
N LEU A 35 110.77 49.81 31.40
CA LEU A 35 112.17 50.14 31.82
C LEU A 35 113.30 49.11 32.06
N ALA A 36 114.51 49.59 31.67
CA ALA A 36 115.89 49.30 32.13
C ALA A 36 116.50 47.94 31.70
N ASP A 37 117.79 47.71 31.50
CA ASP A 37 119.05 48.45 31.72
C ASP A 37 120.17 47.76 30.90
N ASP A 38 121.36 48.36 30.94
CA ASP A 38 122.70 47.79 30.86
C ASP A 38 123.42 47.60 29.51
N GLY A 39 124.61 48.22 29.48
CA GLY A 39 125.56 48.24 28.40
C GLY A 39 126.59 47.11 28.45
N GLY A 40 127.25 46.91 27.31
CA GLY A 40 128.44 46.06 27.22
C GLY A 40 128.72 45.55 25.81
N ASN A 41 129.92 45.87 25.31
CA ASN A 41 130.66 45.27 24.19
C ASN A 41 130.11 45.37 22.74
N ALA A 42 130.76 46.24 21.97
CA ALA A 42 130.44 46.62 20.59
C ALA A 42 130.62 45.52 19.52
N HIS A 43 131.12 44.33 19.85
CA HIS A 43 131.31 43.24 18.87
C HIS A 43 130.14 42.24 18.81
N ASP A 44 129.35 42.08 19.88
CA ASP A 44 128.10 41.29 19.88
C ASP A 44 126.91 42.08 19.30
N ARG A 45 126.98 43.42 19.33
CA ARG A 45 125.93 44.30 18.78
C ARG A 45 125.71 44.11 17.29
N ILE A 46 126.72 43.76 16.49
CA ILE A 46 126.56 43.59 15.03
C ILE A 46 125.89 42.25 14.70
N ALA A 47 126.15 41.19 15.48
CA ALA A 47 125.47 39.90 15.32
C ALA A 47 124.02 39.95 15.83
N LYS A 48 123.78 40.63 16.96
CA LYS A 48 122.45 40.84 17.51
C LYS A 48 121.59 41.76 16.63
N LEU A 49 122.17 42.83 16.06
CA LEU A 49 121.46 43.68 15.11
C LEU A 49 121.07 42.96 13.82
N ARG A 50 121.86 42.00 13.31
CA ARG A 50 121.45 41.15 12.17
C ARG A 50 120.30 40.22 12.53
N SER A 51 120.37 39.58 13.71
CA SER A 51 119.27 38.76 14.24
C SER A 51 117.99 39.57 14.47
N GLU A 52 118.09 40.79 15.01
CA GLU A 52 116.95 41.69 15.22
C GLU A 52 116.40 42.24 13.91
N LEU A 53 117.24 42.47 12.89
CA LEU A 53 116.77 42.91 11.57
C LEU A 53 116.03 41.80 10.82
N ASP A 54 116.49 40.56 10.92
CA ASP A 54 115.79 39.41 10.33
C ASP A 54 114.49 39.08 11.10
N ASP A 55 114.47 39.24 12.42
CA ASP A 55 113.26 39.13 13.25
C ASP A 55 112.25 40.26 12.94
N LEU A 56 112.72 41.49 12.73
CA LEU A 56 111.90 42.62 12.27
C LEU A 56 111.38 42.42 10.85
N ARG A 57 112.16 41.82 9.95
CA ARG A 57 111.73 41.52 8.58
C ARG A 57 110.74 40.36 8.53
N GLY A 58 110.85 39.41 9.47
CA GLY A 58 109.84 38.39 9.75
C GLY A 58 108.54 39.00 10.27
N LYS A 59 108.63 39.88 11.27
CA LYS A 59 107.49 40.62 11.82
C LYS A 59 106.81 41.53 10.81
N TYR A 60 107.56 42.17 9.91
CA TYR A 60 106.97 43.01 8.86
C TYR A 60 106.22 42.17 7.81
N ARG A 61 106.75 40.99 7.46
CA ARG A 61 106.06 40.06 6.56
C ARG A 61 104.83 39.43 7.20
N SER A 62 104.86 39.13 8.50
CA SER A 62 103.68 38.65 9.21
C SER A 62 102.61 39.73 9.35
N LEU A 63 103.00 40.99 9.63
CA LEU A 63 102.06 42.11 9.70
C LEU A 63 101.43 42.45 8.35
N ASP A 64 102.20 42.39 7.25
CA ASP A 64 101.65 42.67 5.92
C ASP A 64 100.71 41.55 5.45
N PHE A 65 101.03 40.30 5.81
CA PHE A 65 100.13 39.17 5.62
C PHE A 65 98.86 39.29 6.46
N GLU A 66 98.96 39.61 7.74
CA GLU A 66 97.81 39.84 8.63
C GLU A 66 96.94 41.00 8.17
N LYS A 67 97.55 42.10 7.69
CA LYS A 67 96.82 43.24 7.13
C LYS A 67 96.10 42.85 5.83
N GLY A 68 96.72 42.01 5.00
CA GLY A 68 96.09 41.43 3.82
C GLY A 68 94.89 40.54 4.15
N VAL A 69 95.02 39.68 5.17
CA VAL A 69 93.94 38.79 5.64
C VAL A 69 92.82 39.61 6.30
N ALA A 70 93.15 40.58 7.14
CA ALA A 70 92.19 41.45 7.80
C ALA A 70 91.40 42.30 6.80
N SER A 71 92.05 42.81 5.75
CA SER A 71 91.37 43.58 4.69
C SER A 71 90.36 42.73 3.91
N ARG A 72 90.73 41.49 3.55
CA ARG A 72 89.81 40.55 2.88
C ARG A 72 88.63 40.14 3.77
N ALA A 73 88.89 39.91 5.07
CA ALA A 73 87.84 39.61 6.04
C ALA A 73 86.86 40.78 6.19
N LEU A 74 87.35 42.02 6.20
CA LEU A 74 86.51 43.23 6.28
C LEU A 74 85.66 43.42 5.02
N GLN A 75 86.23 43.12 3.85
CA GLN A 75 85.49 43.21 2.58
C GLN A 75 84.40 42.13 2.47
N GLN A 76 84.68 40.91 2.90
CA GLN A 76 83.66 39.84 3.00
C GLN A 76 82.56 40.20 3.98
N ARG A 77 82.89 40.79 5.13
CA ARG A 77 81.90 41.20 6.14
C ARG A 77 81.01 42.34 5.64
N ARG A 78 81.55 43.29 4.87
CA ARG A 78 80.75 44.34 4.20
C ARG A 78 79.83 43.77 3.13
N ALA A 79 80.32 42.83 2.31
CA ALA A 79 79.49 42.17 1.30
C ALA A 79 78.35 41.33 1.92
N GLN A 80 78.63 40.62 3.03
CA GLN A 80 77.60 39.90 3.78
C GLN A 80 76.58 40.86 4.39
N LYS A 81 77.02 41.98 4.97
CA LYS A 81 76.12 42.98 5.54
C LYS A 81 75.20 43.59 4.49
N GLN A 82 75.74 43.94 3.31
CA GLN A 82 74.93 44.45 2.20
C GLN A 82 73.94 43.41 1.68
N LYS A 83 74.33 42.13 1.63
CA LYS A 83 73.42 41.05 1.27
C LYS A 83 72.27 40.89 2.28
N GLN A 84 72.59 40.94 3.57
CA GLN A 84 71.59 40.89 4.64
C GLN A 84 70.65 42.10 4.64
N GLU A 85 71.18 43.31 4.40
CA GLU A 85 70.36 44.53 4.29
C GLU A 85 69.43 44.48 3.07
N ALA A 86 69.86 43.88 1.95
CA ALA A 86 69.01 43.66 0.77
C ALA A 86 67.93 42.58 1.00
N GLU A 87 68.28 41.48 1.68
CA GLU A 87 67.33 40.43 2.05
C GLU A 87 66.27 40.95 3.03
N LEU A 88 66.64 41.77 4.01
CA LEU A 88 65.71 42.41 4.93
C LEU A 88 64.76 43.37 4.22
N LYS A 89 65.28 44.20 3.29
CA LYS A 89 64.46 45.15 2.54
C LYS A 89 63.46 44.46 1.61
N ASN A 90 63.85 43.34 0.99
CA ASN A 90 62.92 42.52 0.22
C ASN A 90 61.87 41.86 1.12
N GLY A 91 62.28 41.34 2.29
CA GLY A 91 61.36 40.77 3.27
C GLY A 91 60.33 41.77 3.82
N GLU A 92 60.74 43.02 4.04
CA GLU A 92 59.82 44.11 4.44
C GLU A 92 58.80 44.42 3.33
N SER A 93 59.24 44.50 2.08
CA SER A 93 58.35 44.72 0.94
C SER A 93 57.34 43.58 0.76
N ASP A 94 57.78 42.33 0.92
CA ASP A 94 56.91 41.15 0.82
C ASP A 94 55.91 41.10 1.98
N ALA A 95 56.31 41.48 3.20
CA ALA A 95 55.44 41.56 4.36
C ALA A 95 54.37 42.67 4.21
N GLU A 96 54.74 43.82 3.65
CA GLU A 96 53.83 44.94 3.41
C GLU A 96 52.81 44.61 2.31
N HIS A 97 53.23 43.90 1.26
CA HIS A 97 52.32 43.37 0.24
C HIS A 97 51.37 42.30 0.80
N ALA A 98 51.85 41.41 1.66
CA ALA A 98 51.03 40.39 2.31
C ALA A 98 50.00 41.01 3.28
N ALA A 99 50.40 42.03 4.05
CA ALA A 99 49.50 42.76 4.94
C ALA A 99 48.40 43.50 4.16
N SER A 100 48.76 44.16 3.05
CA SER A 100 47.79 44.86 2.20
C SER A 100 46.80 43.90 1.53
N ALA A 101 47.27 42.73 1.07
CA ALA A 101 46.41 41.69 0.48
C ALA A 101 45.44 41.09 1.50
N LEU A 102 45.87 40.90 2.76
CA LEU A 102 45.00 40.43 3.85
C LEU A 102 43.93 41.46 4.22
N GLU A 103 44.27 42.76 4.24
CA GLU A 103 43.31 43.84 4.49
C GLU A 103 42.25 43.94 3.37
N GLU A 104 42.66 43.74 2.11
CA GLU A 104 41.75 43.71 0.96
C GLU A 104 40.81 42.50 0.99
N LEU A 105 41.32 41.31 1.34
CA LEU A 105 40.49 40.11 1.54
C LEU A 105 39.51 40.29 2.70
N ARG A 106 39.97 40.87 3.82
CA ARG A 106 39.13 41.10 5.00
C ARG A 106 38.01 42.09 4.74
N SER A 107 38.29 43.17 4.01
CA SER A 107 37.28 44.17 3.65
C SER A 107 36.29 43.68 2.60
N LYS A 108 36.73 42.90 1.59
CA LYS A 108 35.83 42.36 0.55
C LYS A 108 35.01 41.15 1.01
N GLN A 109 35.63 40.19 1.71
CA GLN A 109 34.94 38.97 2.15
C GLN A 109 34.12 39.20 3.43
N GLY A 110 34.59 40.06 4.35
CA GLY A 110 33.90 40.30 5.62
C GLY A 110 32.51 40.91 5.46
N GLY A 111 32.35 41.85 4.52
CA GLY A 111 31.04 42.44 4.20
C GLY A 111 30.10 41.45 3.51
N SER A 112 30.58 40.80 2.45
CA SER A 112 29.79 39.84 1.66
C SER A 112 29.33 38.64 2.48
N LEU A 113 30.17 38.10 3.37
CA LEU A 113 29.80 36.98 4.23
C LEU A 113 28.75 37.38 5.26
N ASN A 114 28.84 38.59 5.80
CA ASN A 114 27.88 39.06 6.80
C ASN A 114 26.51 39.32 6.17
N ASP A 115 26.47 39.87 4.95
CA ASP A 115 25.23 40.06 4.20
C ASP A 115 24.57 38.70 3.85
N GLU A 116 25.36 37.71 3.43
CA GLU A 116 24.87 36.35 3.15
C GLU A 116 24.37 35.64 4.42
N LEU A 117 25.03 35.87 5.57
CA LEU A 117 24.58 35.34 6.86
C LEU A 117 23.23 35.93 7.28
N VAL A 118 23.05 37.23 7.10
CA VAL A 118 21.78 37.92 7.38
C VAL A 118 20.66 37.42 6.44
N GLU A 119 20.97 37.16 5.17
CA GLU A 119 19.99 36.61 4.22
C GLU A 119 19.63 35.14 4.56
N MET A 120 20.61 34.33 4.97
CA MET A 120 20.36 32.96 5.45
C MET A 120 19.53 32.94 6.74
N GLU A 121 19.80 33.82 7.70
CA GLU A 121 18.98 33.93 8.92
C GLU A 121 17.54 34.33 8.59
N LYS A 122 17.36 35.24 7.63
CA LYS A 122 16.02 35.64 7.17
C LYS A 122 15.28 34.48 6.50
N THR A 123 15.93 33.76 5.59
CA THR A 123 15.31 32.61 4.90
C THR A 123 15.02 31.45 5.85
N GLN A 124 15.90 31.19 6.82
CA GLN A 124 15.65 30.21 7.88
C GLN A 124 14.39 30.58 8.66
N LYS A 125 14.24 31.85 9.04
CA LYS A 125 13.07 32.32 9.76
C LYS A 125 11.78 32.20 8.93
N GLU A 126 11.83 32.53 7.64
CA GLU A 126 10.69 32.36 6.73
C GLU A 126 10.28 30.88 6.57
N LEU A 127 11.26 29.97 6.52
CA LEU A 127 11.04 28.52 6.49
C LEU A 127 10.45 27.99 7.80
N GLU A 128 10.93 28.47 8.95
CA GLU A 128 10.40 28.11 10.26
C GLU A 128 8.94 28.58 10.43
N ASP A 129 8.64 29.82 10.01
CA ASP A 129 7.27 30.36 10.01
C ASP A 129 6.36 29.58 9.04
N GLY A 130 6.88 29.20 7.87
CA GLY A 130 6.17 28.34 6.90
C GLY A 130 5.86 26.94 7.44
N LEU A 131 6.82 26.31 8.12
CA LEU A 131 6.65 25.01 8.78
C LEU A 131 5.63 25.09 9.92
N ALA A 132 5.67 26.15 10.73
CA ALA A 132 4.71 26.37 11.79
C ALA A 132 3.29 26.53 11.23
N LYS A 133 3.13 27.27 10.13
CA LYS A 133 1.85 27.44 9.42
C LYS A 133 1.32 26.10 8.88
N MET A 134 2.14 25.33 8.16
CA MET A 134 1.73 24.03 7.62
C MET A 134 1.36 23.02 8.72
N ARG A 135 2.08 23.01 9.84
CA ARG A 135 1.74 22.16 11.00
C ARG A 135 0.38 22.53 11.58
N LYS A 136 0.06 23.83 11.66
CA LYS A 136 -1.23 24.30 12.14
C LYS A 136 -2.37 23.91 11.19
N GLU A 137 -2.18 24.07 9.88
CA GLU A 137 -3.16 23.67 8.86
C GLU A 137 -3.39 22.15 8.85
N SER A 138 -2.32 21.35 8.98
CA SER A 138 -2.42 19.89 9.09
C SER A 138 -3.22 19.49 10.34
N ALA A 139 -2.96 20.11 11.49
CA ALA A 139 -3.70 19.83 12.72
C ALA A 139 -5.18 20.21 12.62
N GLU A 140 -5.50 21.32 11.95
CA GLU A 140 -6.90 21.73 11.70
C GLU A 140 -7.62 20.76 10.76
N LEU A 141 -6.95 20.28 9.71
CA LEU A 141 -7.48 19.28 8.78
C LEU A 141 -7.72 17.94 9.48
N ASP A 142 -6.80 17.50 10.34
CA ASP A 142 -6.97 16.28 11.12
C ASP A 142 -8.15 16.37 12.09
N MET A 143 -8.33 17.53 12.74
CA MET A 143 -9.51 17.78 13.57
C MET A 143 -10.81 17.74 12.76
N LYS A 144 -10.87 18.40 11.60
CA LYS A 144 -12.05 18.36 10.70
C LYS A 144 -12.34 16.94 10.21
N LYS A 145 -11.30 16.16 9.88
CA LYS A 145 -11.42 14.76 9.50
C LYS A 145 -12.04 13.93 10.62
N GLN A 146 -11.54 14.07 11.85
CA GLN A 146 -12.12 13.36 13.00
C GLN A 146 -13.56 13.79 13.30
N GLU A 147 -13.87 15.07 13.16
CA GLU A 147 -15.24 15.58 13.33
C GLU A 147 -16.19 15.00 12.28
N LEU A 148 -15.77 14.99 11.01
CA LEU A 148 -16.54 14.40 9.92
C LEU A 148 -16.73 12.89 10.11
N LEU A 149 -15.69 12.17 10.53
CA LEU A 149 -15.80 10.75 10.85
C LEU A 149 -16.80 10.50 11.98
N LYS A 150 -16.76 11.29 13.06
CA LYS A 150 -17.77 11.19 14.14
C LYS A 150 -19.18 11.52 13.66
N LYS A 151 -19.34 12.54 12.82
CA LYS A 151 -20.65 12.88 12.23
C LYS A 151 -21.16 11.77 11.31
N LEU A 152 -20.27 11.13 10.55
CA LEU A 152 -20.59 10.01 9.68
C LEU A 152 -20.92 8.74 10.48
N GLU A 153 -20.23 8.52 11.59
CA GLU A 153 -20.49 7.41 12.52
C GLU A 153 -21.85 7.59 13.23
N LEU A 154 -22.15 8.81 13.68
CA LEU A 154 -23.43 9.15 14.33
C LEU A 154 -24.61 9.22 13.34
N SER A 155 -24.37 9.60 12.08
CA SER A 155 -25.40 9.64 11.02
C SER A 155 -25.30 8.45 10.06
N GLY A 156 -24.61 7.39 10.47
CA GLY A 156 -24.27 6.26 9.62
C GLY A 156 -25.51 5.49 9.15
N LEU A 157 -25.33 4.79 8.03
CA LEU A 157 -26.34 3.91 7.43
C LEU A 157 -26.88 2.90 8.47
N ASP A 158 -26.03 2.44 9.37
CA ASP A 158 -26.38 1.52 10.45
C ASP A 158 -27.38 2.15 11.43
N HIS A 159 -27.25 3.43 11.77
CA HIS A 159 -28.17 4.12 12.68
C HIS A 159 -29.53 4.38 12.00
N TYR A 160 -29.54 4.61 10.69
CA TYR A 160 -30.76 4.71 9.89
C TYR A 160 -31.49 3.36 9.81
N PHE A 161 -30.75 2.27 9.50
CA PHE A 161 -31.33 0.93 9.46
C PHE A 161 -31.82 0.48 10.83
N ASP A 162 -31.09 0.78 11.92
CA ASP A 162 -31.51 0.39 13.26
C ASP A 162 -32.75 1.18 13.72
N ALA A 163 -32.86 2.47 13.40
CA ALA A 163 -34.05 3.27 13.66
C ALA A 163 -35.26 2.78 12.85
N TYR A 164 -35.09 2.53 11.55
CA TYR A 164 -36.16 2.04 10.67
C TYR A 164 -36.59 0.60 11.01
N SER A 165 -35.66 -0.24 11.47
CA SER A 165 -35.94 -1.64 11.79
C SER A 165 -36.80 -1.84 13.04
N LYS A 166 -36.86 -0.85 13.94
CA LYS A 166 -37.66 -0.91 15.18
C LYS A 166 -39.16 -0.95 14.93
N GLU A 167 -39.62 -0.44 13.78
CA GLU A 167 -41.04 -0.41 13.41
C GLU A 167 -41.48 -1.63 12.58
N LEU A 168 -40.53 -2.47 12.14
CA LEU A 168 -40.80 -3.60 11.27
C LEU A 168 -41.17 -4.88 12.04
N ASN A 169 -41.93 -5.76 11.38
CA ASN A 169 -42.14 -7.14 11.86
C ASN A 169 -40.76 -7.82 12.10
N PRO A 170 -40.60 -8.67 13.13
CA PRO A 170 -39.32 -9.32 13.47
C PRO A 170 -38.62 -10.00 12.29
N VAL A 171 -39.36 -10.57 11.33
CA VAL A 171 -38.76 -11.16 10.13
C VAL A 171 -38.17 -10.08 9.22
N LEU A 172 -38.92 -9.01 8.93
CA LEU A 172 -38.46 -7.90 8.12
C LEU A 172 -37.31 -7.15 8.80
N LYS A 173 -37.38 -6.98 10.12
CA LYS A 173 -36.29 -6.45 10.95
C LYS A 173 -35.00 -7.27 10.77
N GLY A 174 -35.09 -8.60 10.90
CA GLY A 174 -33.95 -9.49 10.69
C GLY A 174 -33.38 -9.40 9.26
N VAL A 175 -34.24 -9.32 8.24
CA VAL A 175 -33.79 -9.12 6.85
C VAL A 175 -33.06 -7.80 6.69
N VAL A 176 -33.60 -6.70 7.22
CA VAL A 176 -33.01 -5.36 7.09
C VAL A 176 -31.65 -5.31 7.79
N ILE A 177 -31.55 -5.78 9.03
CA ILE A 177 -30.30 -5.80 9.79
C ILE A 177 -29.24 -6.69 9.10
N LYS A 178 -29.61 -7.88 8.63
CA LYS A 178 -28.66 -8.74 7.91
C LYS A 178 -28.28 -8.19 6.54
N SER A 179 -29.19 -7.50 5.88
CA SER A 179 -28.87 -6.81 4.62
C SER A 179 -27.89 -5.66 4.86
N SER A 180 -28.03 -4.89 5.94
CA SER A 180 -27.04 -3.87 6.31
C SER A 180 -25.70 -4.49 6.69
N GLU A 181 -25.68 -5.60 7.44
CA GLU A 181 -24.43 -6.32 7.75
C GLU A 181 -23.68 -6.81 6.51
N VAL A 182 -24.36 -7.07 5.39
CA VAL A 182 -23.73 -7.45 4.12
C VAL A 182 -23.39 -6.22 3.26
N ILE A 183 -24.27 -5.22 3.23
CA ILE A 183 -24.14 -4.03 2.38
C ILE A 183 -23.12 -3.04 2.97
N THR A 184 -23.11 -2.82 4.28
CA THR A 184 -22.18 -1.92 4.98
C THR A 184 -20.72 -2.27 4.68
N PRO A 185 -20.24 -3.53 4.87
CA PRO A 185 -18.87 -3.88 4.50
C PRO A 185 -18.64 -3.86 2.98
N PHE A 186 -19.64 -4.11 2.13
CA PHE A 186 -19.50 -3.95 0.68
C PHE A 186 -19.28 -2.47 0.29
N LEU A 187 -20.05 -1.55 0.88
CA LEU A 187 -19.91 -0.10 0.67
C LEU A 187 -18.58 0.40 1.24
N HIS A 188 -18.18 -0.08 2.43
CA HIS A 188 -16.85 0.18 2.97
C HIS A 188 -15.75 -0.42 2.09
N SER A 189 -15.95 -1.62 1.53
CA SER A 189 -15.04 -2.22 0.55
C SER A 189 -14.93 -1.37 -0.72
N ILE A 190 -16.00 -0.77 -1.24
CA ILE A 190 -15.88 0.15 -2.39
C ILE A 190 -15.00 1.36 -2.04
N THR A 191 -15.08 1.87 -0.81
CA THR A 191 -14.18 2.95 -0.34
C THR A 191 -12.78 2.48 0.04
N PHE A 192 -12.61 1.21 0.39
CA PHE A 192 -11.37 0.58 0.87
C PHE A 192 -10.58 -0.13 -0.24
N VAL A 193 -11.21 -0.48 -1.38
CA VAL A 193 -10.57 -1.06 -2.58
C VAL A 193 -9.59 -0.08 -3.24
N ALA A 194 -9.71 1.22 -2.96
CA ALA A 194 -8.69 2.21 -3.33
C ALA A 194 -7.39 2.09 -2.50
N ASP A 195 -7.45 1.51 -1.30
CA ASP A 195 -6.33 1.44 -0.34
C ASP A 195 -5.81 -0.01 -0.10
N THR A 196 -6.56 -1.02 -0.54
CA THR A 196 -6.38 -2.44 -0.14
C THR A 196 -5.95 -3.34 -1.29
N ASN A 197 -5.09 -2.83 -2.17
CA ASN A 197 -4.36 -3.68 -3.10
C ASN A 197 -3.05 -4.22 -2.47
N ASN A 198 -2.52 -3.53 -1.45
CA ASN A 198 -1.20 -3.86 -0.89
C ASN A 198 -1.23 -4.79 0.34
N ARG A 199 -2.39 -5.05 0.97
CA ARG A 199 -2.47 -5.85 2.22
C ARG A 199 -3.16 -7.22 2.09
N LEU A 200 -3.85 -7.48 0.98
CA LEU A 200 -4.67 -8.69 0.83
C LEU A 200 -3.86 -9.95 0.45
N VAL A 201 -2.64 -9.79 -0.06
CA VAL A 201 -1.80 -10.92 -0.50
C VAL A 201 -0.98 -11.53 0.64
N GLU A 202 -0.62 -10.75 1.67
CA GLU A 202 0.21 -11.22 2.79
C GLU A 202 -0.58 -11.95 3.88
N HIS A 203 -1.86 -11.61 4.09
CA HIS A 203 -2.65 -12.20 5.18
C HIS A 203 -3.30 -13.54 4.81
N VAL A 204 -3.56 -13.79 3.51
CA VAL A 204 -4.23 -15.02 3.07
C VAL A 204 -3.26 -16.21 2.97
N SER A 205 -1.96 -15.98 2.78
CA SER A 205 -0.96 -17.06 2.69
C SER A 205 -0.50 -17.58 4.06
N SER A 206 -0.56 -16.78 5.14
CA SER A 206 -0.10 -17.19 6.47
C SER A 206 -1.15 -17.92 7.32
N GLU A 207 -2.44 -17.67 7.06
CA GLU A 207 -3.55 -18.34 7.77
C GLU A 207 -3.79 -19.79 7.28
N ILE A 208 -3.36 -20.10 6.04
CA ILE A 208 -3.59 -21.41 5.40
C ILE A 208 -2.60 -22.48 5.91
N ASP A 209 -1.39 -22.10 6.32
CA ASP A 209 -0.35 -23.03 6.77
C ASP A 209 -0.45 -23.43 8.25
N SER A 210 -1.18 -22.68 9.08
CA SER A 210 -1.26 -22.97 10.54
C SER A 210 -2.42 -23.88 10.97
N MET A 211 -3.36 -24.19 10.06
CA MET A 211 -4.65 -24.83 10.41
C MET A 211 -4.79 -26.31 10.03
N VAL A 212 -3.70 -27.08 9.92
CA VAL A 212 -3.80 -28.53 9.67
C VAL A 212 -3.20 -29.33 10.81
N HIS A 213 -3.92 -29.42 11.94
CA HIS A 213 -3.84 -30.57 12.84
C HIS A 213 -5.27 -31.05 13.16
N LEU A 214 -5.58 -32.22 12.58
CA LEU A 214 -6.90 -32.83 12.46
C LEU A 214 -7.55 -33.15 13.80
N ASN A 215 -8.81 -32.71 13.96
CA ASN A 215 -9.79 -33.41 14.78
C ASN A 215 -11.13 -33.49 14.04
N VAL A 216 -11.61 -34.72 13.84
CA VAL A 216 -12.55 -35.13 12.77
C VAL A 216 -13.99 -34.61 12.95
N LYS A 217 -14.29 -33.86 14.02
CA LYS A 217 -15.56 -33.11 14.17
C LYS A 217 -15.55 -31.70 13.54
N GLN A 218 -14.40 -31.23 13.07
CA GLN A 218 -14.20 -29.90 12.46
C GLN A 218 -13.57 -29.97 11.07
N SER A 219 -13.76 -31.07 10.33
CA SER A 219 -13.06 -31.30 9.06
C SER A 219 -13.21 -30.12 8.08
N PRO A 220 -12.14 -29.34 7.82
CA PRO A 220 -12.15 -28.23 6.86
C PRO A 220 -12.47 -28.72 5.45
N PHE A 221 -12.24 -30.00 5.17
CA PHE A 221 -12.61 -30.63 3.92
C PHE A 221 -14.12 -30.63 3.69
N ILE A 222 -14.94 -30.92 4.69
CA ILE A 222 -16.41 -30.93 4.55
C ILE A 222 -16.95 -29.53 4.36
N SER A 223 -16.39 -28.54 5.07
CA SER A 223 -16.77 -27.13 4.89
C SER A 223 -16.32 -26.57 3.55
N GLY A 224 -15.09 -26.92 3.12
CA GLY A 224 -14.56 -26.57 1.81
C GLY A 224 -15.39 -27.23 0.71
N LEU A 225 -15.70 -28.51 0.84
CA LEU A 225 -16.57 -29.24 -0.08
C LEU A 225 -17.98 -28.62 -0.13
N LEU A 226 -18.58 -28.26 1.01
CA LEU A 226 -19.87 -27.57 1.05
C LEU A 226 -19.78 -26.18 0.40
N PHE A 227 -18.71 -25.43 0.65
CA PHE A 227 -18.48 -24.12 0.01
C PHE A 227 -18.33 -24.26 -1.50
N TYR A 228 -17.46 -25.16 -1.97
CA TYR A 228 -17.31 -25.46 -3.39
C TYR A 228 -18.62 -26.01 -3.95
N CYS A 229 -19.34 -26.87 -3.27
CA CYS A 229 -20.60 -27.36 -3.81
C CYS A 229 -21.68 -26.26 -3.85
N ILE A 230 -21.81 -25.43 -2.83
CA ILE A 230 -22.81 -24.35 -2.78
C ILE A 230 -22.48 -23.22 -3.77
N ILE A 231 -21.21 -22.97 -4.09
CA ILE A 231 -20.80 -21.89 -5.01
C ILE A 231 -20.47 -22.43 -6.41
N LEU A 232 -19.67 -23.49 -6.51
CA LEU A 232 -19.24 -24.09 -7.78
C LEU A 232 -20.38 -24.85 -8.48
N ILE A 233 -21.27 -25.55 -7.75
CA ILE A 233 -22.41 -26.26 -8.39
C ILE A 233 -23.46 -25.31 -8.95
N PRO A 234 -23.69 -24.07 -8.47
CA PRO A 234 -24.48 -23.11 -9.26
C PRO A 234 -23.66 -22.47 -10.38
N VAL A 235 -22.37 -22.20 -10.18
CA VAL A 235 -21.50 -21.59 -11.21
C VAL A 235 -21.29 -22.51 -12.40
N LEU A 236 -21.23 -23.83 -12.23
CA LEU A 236 -21.08 -24.80 -13.33
C LEU A 236 -22.29 -24.85 -14.29
N PRO A 237 -23.54 -25.04 -13.85
CA PRO A 237 -24.71 -24.93 -14.69
C PRO A 237 -24.93 -23.50 -15.16
N LEU A 238 -24.63 -22.45 -14.37
CA LEU A 238 -24.67 -21.07 -14.91
C LEU A 238 -23.66 -20.88 -16.03
N SER A 239 -22.43 -21.35 -15.88
CA SER A 239 -21.39 -21.22 -16.92
C SER A 239 -21.66 -22.11 -18.12
N MET A 240 -22.14 -23.34 -17.93
CA MET A 240 -22.60 -24.20 -19.01
C MET A 240 -23.81 -23.60 -19.73
N LEU A 241 -24.77 -23.05 -18.98
CA LEU A 241 -25.94 -22.36 -19.51
C LEU A 241 -25.52 -21.08 -20.24
N VAL A 242 -24.55 -20.31 -19.75
CA VAL A 242 -23.99 -19.16 -20.46
C VAL A 242 -23.27 -19.60 -21.75
N VAL A 243 -22.47 -20.67 -21.70
CA VAL A 243 -21.80 -21.23 -22.88
C VAL A 243 -22.80 -21.78 -23.90
N GLN A 244 -23.88 -22.43 -23.45
CA GLN A 244 -24.97 -22.89 -24.30
C GLN A 244 -25.84 -21.74 -24.81
N ILE A 245 -26.09 -20.70 -24.01
CA ILE A 245 -26.75 -19.48 -24.47
C ILE A 245 -25.90 -18.81 -25.55
N ILE A 246 -24.58 -18.74 -25.37
CA ILE A 246 -23.67 -18.16 -26.37
C ILE A 246 -23.61 -19.03 -27.64
N LYS A 247 -23.63 -20.36 -27.51
CA LYS A 247 -23.58 -21.29 -28.65
C LYS A 247 -24.94 -21.52 -29.32
N THR A 248 -26.05 -21.27 -28.62
CA THR A 248 -27.40 -21.76 -28.98
C THR A 248 -28.46 -20.67 -28.76
N THR A 249 -28.09 -19.40 -28.90
CA THR A 249 -28.93 -18.22 -28.61
C THR A 249 -30.23 -18.15 -29.43
N ILE A 250 -30.48 -19.08 -30.34
CA ILE A 250 -31.64 -19.02 -31.24
C ILE A 250 -32.83 -19.87 -30.76
N ASN A 251 -32.67 -20.93 -29.94
CA ASN A 251 -33.80 -21.87 -29.67
C ASN A 251 -33.97 -22.38 -28.21
N LEU A 252 -33.41 -21.75 -27.17
CA LEU A 252 -33.64 -22.20 -25.79
C LEU A 252 -35.06 -21.85 -25.32
N THR A 253 -35.93 -22.87 -25.22
CA THR A 253 -37.29 -22.72 -24.69
C THR A 253 -37.32 -22.67 -23.16
N VAL A 254 -38.37 -22.06 -22.58
CA VAL A 254 -38.62 -22.00 -21.12
C VAL A 254 -38.53 -23.38 -20.45
N SER A 255 -38.91 -24.45 -21.15
CA SER A 255 -38.84 -25.82 -20.63
C SER A 255 -37.41 -26.28 -20.32
N HIS A 256 -36.40 -25.78 -21.03
CA HIS A 256 -35.00 -26.10 -20.76
C HIS A 256 -34.53 -25.42 -19.47
N PHE A 257 -34.89 -24.15 -19.25
CA PHE A 257 -34.59 -23.44 -18.02
C PHE A 257 -35.22 -24.11 -16.79
N VAL A 258 -36.48 -24.55 -16.91
CA VAL A 258 -37.15 -25.31 -15.86
C VAL A 258 -36.45 -26.65 -15.60
N LEU A 259 -36.01 -27.37 -16.65
CA LEU A 259 -35.24 -28.60 -16.47
C LEU A 259 -33.93 -28.34 -15.72
N PHE A 260 -33.14 -27.34 -16.14
CA PHE A 260 -31.88 -27.00 -15.49
C PHE A 260 -32.07 -26.58 -14.03
N GLY A 261 -33.08 -25.75 -13.73
CA GLY A 261 -33.41 -25.38 -12.36
C GLY A 261 -33.79 -26.59 -11.50
N SER A 262 -34.55 -27.53 -12.07
CA SER A 262 -34.94 -28.77 -11.38
C SER A 262 -33.72 -29.66 -11.09
N VAL A 263 -32.83 -29.85 -12.08
CA VAL A 263 -31.58 -30.61 -11.92
C VAL A 263 -30.69 -29.97 -10.86
N TYR A 264 -30.55 -28.64 -10.87
CA TYR A 264 -29.78 -27.92 -9.87
C TYR A 264 -30.31 -28.14 -8.45
N LEU A 265 -31.61 -27.90 -8.24
CA LEU A 265 -32.24 -28.08 -6.92
C LEU A 265 -32.23 -29.55 -6.48
N PHE A 266 -32.33 -30.49 -7.42
CA PHE A 266 -32.21 -31.93 -7.15
C PHE A 266 -30.83 -32.28 -6.62
N LEU A 267 -29.78 -31.86 -7.33
CA LEU A 267 -28.39 -32.11 -6.93
C LEU A 267 -28.08 -31.44 -5.59
N LEU A 268 -28.56 -30.21 -5.38
CA LEU A 268 -28.40 -29.49 -4.13
C LEU A 268 -29.10 -30.21 -2.95
N SER A 269 -30.31 -30.73 -3.18
CA SER A 269 -31.05 -31.50 -2.17
C SER A 269 -30.35 -32.82 -1.85
N LEU A 270 -29.86 -33.53 -2.87
CA LEU A 270 -29.12 -34.77 -2.70
C LEU A 270 -27.81 -34.53 -1.93
N LEU A 271 -27.09 -33.47 -2.29
CA LEU A 271 -25.89 -33.06 -1.58
C LEU A 271 -26.17 -32.78 -0.11
N PHE A 272 -27.17 -31.96 0.22
CA PHE A 272 -27.50 -31.68 1.61
C PHE A 272 -27.97 -32.94 2.36
N GLY A 273 -28.75 -33.81 1.71
CA GLY A 273 -29.12 -35.11 2.26
C GLY A 273 -27.89 -35.95 2.61
N VAL A 274 -26.97 -36.13 1.64
CA VAL A 274 -25.72 -36.87 1.85
C VAL A 274 -24.84 -36.23 2.92
N SER A 275 -24.66 -34.90 2.90
CA SER A 275 -23.90 -34.18 3.92
C SER A 275 -24.50 -34.32 5.32
N SER A 276 -25.82 -34.41 5.43
CA SER A 276 -26.52 -34.64 6.70
C SER A 276 -26.35 -36.06 7.27
N LEU A 277 -25.96 -37.04 6.43
CA LEU A 277 -25.59 -38.37 6.90
C LEU A 277 -24.17 -38.40 7.47
N PHE A 278 -23.25 -37.63 6.87
CA PHE A 278 -21.84 -37.60 7.29
C PHE A 278 -21.58 -36.66 8.47
N THR A 279 -22.28 -35.53 8.48
CA THR A 279 -22.23 -34.56 9.56
C THR A 279 -23.37 -34.94 10.48
N SER A 280 -23.13 -35.32 11.73
CA SER A 280 -24.19 -35.71 12.67
C SER A 280 -25.13 -34.55 13.09
N GLY A 281 -25.30 -33.55 12.22
CA GLY A 281 -26.06 -32.32 12.39
C GLY A 281 -26.39 -31.71 11.02
N GLU A 282 -27.19 -30.64 11.02
CA GLU A 282 -27.68 -29.99 9.80
C GLU A 282 -26.52 -29.31 9.04
N PRO A 283 -26.29 -29.65 7.75
CA PRO A 283 -25.18 -29.09 6.98
C PRO A 283 -25.31 -27.57 6.79
N THR A 284 -26.55 -27.08 6.75
CA THR A 284 -26.87 -25.64 6.66
C THR A 284 -26.48 -24.89 7.93
N ASP A 285 -26.69 -25.47 9.11
CA ASP A 285 -26.27 -24.89 10.38
C ASP A 285 -24.74 -24.88 10.51
N LEU A 286 -24.07 -25.96 10.07
CA LEU A 286 -22.61 -26.02 10.03
C LEU A 286 -22.03 -24.92 9.12
N PHE A 287 -22.59 -24.75 7.92
CA PHE A 287 -22.16 -23.71 6.98
C PHE A 287 -22.38 -22.30 7.55
N ARG A 288 -23.52 -22.07 8.22
CA ARG A 288 -23.80 -20.80 8.91
C ARG A 288 -22.78 -20.49 10.00
N ARG A 289 -22.49 -21.44 10.89
CA ARG A 289 -21.54 -21.24 12.01
C ARG A 289 -20.14 -20.93 11.50
N ARG A 290 -19.74 -21.52 10.38
CA ARG A 290 -18.38 -21.40 9.85
C ARG A 290 -18.19 -20.20 8.92
N HIS A 291 -19.21 -19.83 8.18
CA HIS A 291 -19.15 -18.78 7.15
C HIS A 291 -20.39 -17.89 7.19
N GLY A 292 -20.67 -17.23 8.33
CA GLY A 292 -21.91 -16.48 8.56
C GLY A 292 -22.28 -15.46 7.46
N GLY A 293 -21.34 -14.59 7.06
CA GLY A 293 -21.59 -13.58 6.02
C GLY A 293 -21.89 -14.20 4.65
N LEU A 294 -21.09 -15.18 4.23
CA LEU A 294 -21.31 -15.90 2.97
C LEU A 294 -22.59 -16.72 2.99
N PHE A 295 -22.94 -17.30 4.13
CA PHE A 295 -24.16 -18.08 4.31
C PHE A 295 -25.39 -17.23 4.03
N ILE A 296 -25.48 -16.02 4.60
CA ILE A 296 -26.61 -15.10 4.36
C ILE A 296 -26.69 -14.73 2.88
N PHE A 297 -25.56 -14.41 2.26
CA PHE A 297 -25.50 -14.10 0.83
C PHE A 297 -25.95 -15.29 -0.04
N SER A 298 -25.42 -16.48 0.19
CA SER A 298 -25.79 -17.71 -0.52
C SER A 298 -27.26 -18.05 -0.34
N MET A 299 -27.80 -17.86 0.87
CA MET A 299 -29.21 -18.01 1.17
C MET A 299 -30.03 -17.01 0.33
N LEU A 300 -29.71 -15.70 0.35
CA LEU A 300 -30.44 -14.69 -0.42
C LEU A 300 -30.42 -14.98 -1.91
N PHE A 301 -29.27 -15.38 -2.42
CA PHE A 301 -29.10 -15.78 -3.81
C PHE A 301 -29.93 -17.02 -4.16
N LEU A 302 -29.91 -18.07 -3.31
CA LEU A 302 -30.70 -19.27 -3.49
C LEU A 302 -32.21 -18.97 -3.49
N SER A 303 -32.67 -18.11 -2.58
CA SER A 303 -34.07 -17.67 -2.52
C SER A 303 -34.48 -16.93 -3.78
N PHE A 304 -33.63 -16.02 -4.28
CA PHE A 304 -33.88 -15.32 -5.54
C PHE A 304 -33.98 -16.29 -6.72
N LEU A 305 -33.02 -17.22 -6.87
CA LEU A 305 -33.05 -18.24 -7.92
C LEU A 305 -34.29 -19.13 -7.81
N TYR A 306 -34.69 -19.48 -6.60
CA TYR A 306 -35.86 -20.29 -6.34
C TYR A 306 -37.16 -19.58 -6.73
N VAL A 307 -37.31 -18.30 -6.40
CA VAL A 307 -38.46 -17.48 -6.83
C VAL A 307 -38.53 -17.41 -8.35
N MET A 308 -37.40 -17.17 -9.03
CA MET A 308 -37.35 -17.18 -10.50
C MET A 308 -37.75 -18.53 -11.08
N TYR A 309 -37.30 -19.64 -10.49
CA TYR A 309 -37.70 -20.99 -10.88
C TYR A 309 -39.20 -21.23 -10.73
N VAL A 310 -39.81 -20.82 -9.61
CA VAL A 310 -41.26 -20.92 -9.38
C VAL A 310 -42.02 -20.10 -10.43
N LEU A 311 -41.57 -18.88 -10.75
CA LEU A 311 -42.18 -18.04 -11.78
C LEU A 311 -42.13 -18.69 -13.17
N LEU A 312 -41.01 -19.31 -13.54
CA LEU A 312 -40.88 -20.04 -14.81
C LEU A 312 -41.87 -21.21 -14.90
N ILE A 313 -42.02 -22.00 -13.83
CA ILE A 313 -43.00 -23.09 -13.77
C ILE A 313 -44.44 -22.54 -13.80
N ALA A 314 -44.71 -21.44 -13.10
CA ALA A 314 -46.03 -20.80 -13.11
C ALA A 314 -46.40 -20.33 -14.52
N MET A 315 -45.49 -19.64 -15.22
CA MET A 315 -45.70 -19.26 -16.63
C MET A 315 -45.95 -20.47 -17.53
N GLN A 316 -45.21 -21.56 -17.30
CA GLN A 316 -45.39 -22.80 -18.07
C GLN A 316 -46.75 -23.45 -17.80
N SER A 317 -47.17 -23.55 -16.54
CA SER A 317 -48.47 -24.08 -16.14
C SER A 317 -49.64 -23.26 -16.70
N LEU A 318 -49.54 -21.93 -16.66
CA LEU A 318 -50.53 -21.03 -17.24
C LEU A 318 -50.62 -21.15 -18.76
N SER A 319 -49.48 -21.36 -19.43
CA SER A 319 -49.41 -21.46 -20.89
C SER A 319 -49.90 -22.80 -21.43
N SER A 320 -49.56 -23.91 -20.78
CA SER A 320 -49.88 -25.26 -21.27
C SER A 320 -51.29 -25.72 -20.93
N LYS A 321 -51.92 -25.15 -19.88
CA LYS A 321 -53.19 -25.61 -19.29
C LYS A 321 -53.22 -27.12 -18.96
N ASN A 322 -52.05 -27.74 -18.80
CA ASN A 322 -51.93 -29.15 -18.49
C ASN A 322 -51.95 -29.37 -16.97
N SER A 323 -52.80 -30.28 -16.50
CA SER A 323 -52.90 -30.64 -15.08
C SER A 323 -51.56 -31.09 -14.49
N ARG A 324 -50.67 -31.71 -15.28
CA ARG A 324 -49.34 -32.12 -14.82
C ARG A 324 -48.45 -30.94 -14.49
N ASP A 325 -48.47 -29.89 -15.30
CA ASP A 325 -47.66 -28.70 -15.05
C ASP A 325 -48.16 -27.95 -13.80
N SER A 326 -49.48 -27.98 -13.55
CA SER A 326 -50.08 -27.46 -12.32
C SER A 326 -49.71 -28.28 -11.08
N SER A 327 -49.68 -29.61 -11.17
CA SER A 327 -49.27 -30.45 -10.03
C SER A 327 -47.78 -30.26 -9.69
N GLN A 328 -46.93 -30.05 -10.70
CA GLN A 328 -45.53 -29.69 -10.49
C GLN A 328 -45.38 -28.33 -9.80
N LEU A 329 -46.15 -27.32 -10.21
CA LEU A 329 -46.17 -26.01 -9.54
C LEU A 329 -46.54 -26.13 -8.06
N VAL A 330 -47.60 -26.88 -7.75
CA VAL A 330 -48.02 -27.13 -6.37
C VAL A 330 -46.93 -27.85 -5.58
N ALA A 331 -46.33 -28.90 -6.15
CA ALA A 331 -45.25 -29.64 -5.50
C ALA A 331 -44.05 -28.74 -5.17
N VAL A 332 -43.63 -27.89 -6.11
CA VAL A 332 -42.55 -26.94 -5.88
C VAL A 332 -42.95 -25.94 -4.79
N ILE A 333 -44.13 -25.33 -4.85
CA ILE A 333 -44.59 -24.39 -3.81
C ILE A 333 -44.57 -25.04 -2.41
N VAL A 334 -44.99 -26.29 -2.27
CA VAL A 334 -44.97 -27.02 -1.00
C VAL A 334 -43.53 -27.20 -0.50
N VAL A 335 -42.60 -27.61 -1.37
CA VAL A 335 -41.16 -27.70 -1.04
C VAL A 335 -40.62 -26.34 -0.59
N GLY A 336 -40.98 -25.27 -1.30
CA GLY A 336 -40.55 -23.90 -1.00
C GLY A 336 -41.08 -23.38 0.32
N LEU A 337 -42.35 -23.64 0.63
CA LEU A 337 -42.96 -23.29 1.92
C LEU A 337 -42.29 -24.06 3.06
N HIS A 338 -42.08 -25.37 2.91
CA HIS A 338 -41.40 -26.16 3.93
C HIS A 338 -39.96 -25.64 4.15
N PHE A 339 -39.20 -25.39 3.08
CA PHE A 339 -37.87 -24.78 3.18
C PHE A 339 -37.92 -23.38 3.82
N PHE A 340 -38.93 -22.57 3.51
CA PHE A 340 -39.09 -21.24 4.10
C PHE A 340 -39.26 -21.31 5.63
N TRP A 341 -40.12 -22.21 6.10
CA TRP A 341 -40.42 -22.34 7.54
C TRP A 341 -39.27 -22.95 8.34
N PHE A 342 -38.58 -23.96 7.80
CA PHE A 342 -37.57 -24.72 8.55
C PHE A 342 -36.12 -24.29 8.29
N ALA A 343 -35.84 -23.64 7.15
CA ALA A 343 -34.51 -23.17 6.78
C ALA A 343 -34.42 -21.64 6.78
N TRP A 344 -35.24 -21.00 5.94
CA TRP A 344 -35.11 -19.58 5.63
C TRP A 344 -35.40 -18.69 6.82
N LYS A 345 -36.60 -18.81 7.40
CA LYS A 345 -37.03 -17.98 8.52
C LYS A 345 -36.10 -18.14 9.74
N PRO A 346 -35.73 -19.35 10.18
CA PRO A 346 -34.76 -19.52 11.27
C PRO A 346 -33.39 -18.92 10.94
N SER A 347 -32.94 -19.01 9.69
CA SER A 347 -31.65 -18.45 9.27
C SER A 347 -31.57 -16.92 9.37
N ILE A 348 -32.69 -16.23 9.11
CA ILE A 348 -32.79 -14.78 9.20
C ILE A 348 -32.98 -14.32 10.65
N LEU A 349 -33.71 -15.09 11.46
CA LEU A 349 -33.98 -14.79 12.86
C LEU A 349 -32.87 -15.26 13.83
N ASP A 350 -31.73 -15.74 13.29
CA ASP A 350 -30.63 -16.33 14.06
C ASP A 350 -31.05 -17.48 15.00
N GLN A 351 -32.12 -18.19 14.63
CA GLN A 351 -32.60 -19.38 15.32
C GLN A 351 -31.91 -20.64 14.79
N GLU A 352 -31.88 -21.71 15.57
CA GLU A 352 -31.33 -22.98 15.10
C GLU A 352 -32.12 -23.51 13.90
N ILE A 353 -31.40 -23.83 12.82
CA ILE A 353 -31.97 -24.44 11.62
C ILE A 353 -32.10 -25.94 11.89
N ARG A 354 -33.31 -26.47 11.79
CA ARG A 354 -33.62 -27.89 12.05
C ARG A 354 -34.48 -28.40 10.91
N ILE A 355 -33.90 -29.16 9.99
CA ILE A 355 -34.58 -29.58 8.74
C ILE A 355 -34.90 -31.07 8.67
N LEU A 356 -34.44 -31.98 9.51
CA LEU A 356 -34.64 -33.43 9.30
C LEU A 356 -34.02 -33.91 7.98
N PRO A 357 -32.98 -34.76 8.02
CA PRO A 357 -32.35 -35.35 6.85
C PRO A 357 -33.33 -35.93 5.82
N PHE A 358 -34.43 -36.52 6.29
CA PHE A 358 -35.46 -37.11 5.45
C PHE A 358 -36.12 -36.10 4.49
N ALA A 359 -36.29 -34.84 4.89
CA ALA A 359 -36.91 -33.82 4.05
C ALA A 359 -36.10 -33.57 2.76
N TYR A 360 -34.77 -33.60 2.83
CA TYR A 360 -33.92 -33.46 1.65
C TYR A 360 -34.13 -34.57 0.61
N TYR A 361 -34.35 -35.81 1.06
CA TYR A 361 -34.67 -36.92 0.17
C TYR A 361 -36.08 -36.80 -0.43
N ILE A 362 -37.05 -36.26 0.31
CA ILE A 362 -38.36 -35.93 -0.26
C ILE A 362 -38.21 -34.86 -1.35
N TYR A 363 -37.44 -33.81 -1.11
CA TYR A 363 -37.20 -32.78 -2.13
C TYR A 363 -36.53 -33.36 -3.37
N ALA A 364 -35.49 -34.18 -3.18
CA ALA A 364 -34.78 -34.83 -4.27
C ALA A 364 -35.71 -35.77 -5.06
N THR A 365 -36.57 -36.55 -4.41
CA THR A 365 -37.52 -37.41 -5.13
C THR A 365 -38.55 -36.61 -5.92
N MET A 366 -39.16 -35.57 -5.32
CA MET A 366 -40.11 -34.69 -6.01
C MET A 366 -39.48 -34.00 -7.24
N LEU A 367 -38.28 -33.43 -7.07
CA LEU A 367 -37.55 -32.78 -8.16
C LEU A 367 -37.08 -33.80 -9.21
N GLY A 368 -36.72 -35.01 -8.80
CA GLY A 368 -36.39 -36.13 -9.67
C GLY A 368 -37.55 -36.53 -10.59
N PHE A 369 -38.78 -36.60 -10.05
CA PHE A 369 -39.98 -36.84 -10.85
C PHE A 369 -40.22 -35.72 -11.87
N ILE A 370 -40.02 -34.45 -11.49
CA ILE A 370 -40.12 -33.30 -12.40
C ILE A 370 -39.09 -33.44 -13.52
N ILE A 371 -37.83 -33.77 -13.21
CA ILE A 371 -36.75 -33.97 -14.19
C ILE A 371 -37.12 -35.10 -15.16
N TYR A 372 -37.59 -36.22 -14.65
CA TYR A 372 -37.98 -37.38 -15.46
C TYR A 372 -39.08 -37.00 -16.47
N GLU A 373 -40.18 -36.41 -16.00
CA GLU A 373 -41.31 -36.02 -16.87
C GLU A 373 -40.88 -34.97 -17.90
N ARG A 374 -40.05 -34.00 -17.50
CA ARG A 374 -39.56 -32.95 -18.40
C ARG A 374 -38.62 -33.50 -19.47
N THR A 375 -37.74 -34.43 -19.10
CA THR A 375 -36.81 -35.06 -20.04
C THR A 375 -37.55 -35.92 -21.04
N GLU A 376 -38.56 -36.68 -20.61
CA GLU A 376 -39.43 -37.45 -21.50
C GLU A 376 -40.14 -36.51 -22.51
N ARG A 377 -40.72 -35.40 -22.03
CA ARG A 377 -41.39 -34.42 -22.90
C ARG A 377 -40.44 -33.80 -23.92
N LEU A 378 -39.23 -33.41 -23.52
CA LEU A 378 -38.22 -32.87 -24.43
C LEU A 378 -37.74 -33.91 -25.43
N HIS A 379 -37.59 -35.17 -25.01
CA HIS A 379 -37.22 -36.26 -25.90
C HIS A 379 -38.31 -36.51 -26.95
N LEU A 380 -39.59 -36.51 -26.56
CA LEU A 380 -40.71 -36.60 -27.50
C LEU A 380 -40.75 -35.42 -28.48
N LEU A 381 -40.49 -34.20 -28.01
CA LEU A 381 -40.41 -33.02 -28.89
C LEU A 381 -39.24 -33.12 -29.88
N SER A 382 -38.07 -33.58 -29.44
CA SER A 382 -36.91 -33.80 -30.33
C SER A 382 -37.19 -34.86 -31.41
N LYS A 383 -37.97 -35.90 -31.09
CA LYS A 383 -38.42 -36.92 -32.05
C LYS A 383 -39.41 -36.38 -33.07
N LEU A 384 -40.22 -35.39 -32.70
CA LEU A 384 -41.15 -34.73 -33.63
C LEU A 384 -40.45 -33.70 -34.53
N GLU A 385 -39.27 -33.23 -34.12
CA GLU A 385 -38.45 -32.26 -34.86
C GLU A 385 -37.55 -32.93 -35.93
N ASP A 386 -37.53 -34.27 -35.99
CA ASP A 386 -36.82 -35.04 -37.00
C ASP A 386 -37.31 -34.67 -38.43
N PRO A 387 -36.42 -34.35 -39.38
CA PRO A 387 -36.78 -33.66 -40.63
C PRO A 387 -37.72 -34.46 -41.56
N GLY A 388 -37.95 -35.75 -41.31
CA GLY A 388 -38.95 -36.56 -42.01
C GLY A 388 -40.41 -36.16 -41.74
N LEU A 389 -40.71 -35.52 -40.60
CA LEU A 389 -42.05 -35.08 -40.19
C LEU A 389 -42.30 -33.58 -40.38
N ARG A 390 -41.30 -32.84 -40.89
CA ARG A 390 -41.32 -31.37 -41.05
C ARG A 390 -42.41 -30.82 -42.00
N LYS A 391 -43.13 -31.68 -42.73
CA LYS A 391 -44.26 -31.26 -43.58
C LYS A 391 -45.49 -30.81 -42.78
N THR A 392 -45.63 -31.18 -41.50
CA THR A 392 -46.76 -30.74 -40.65
C THR A 392 -46.37 -29.64 -39.65
N GLY A 393 -45.07 -29.44 -39.36
CA GLY A 393 -44.59 -28.38 -38.46
C GLY A 393 -44.72 -26.95 -39.02
N THR A 394 -44.80 -26.80 -40.35
CA THR A 394 -45.06 -25.51 -41.01
C THR A 394 -46.47 -24.99 -40.73
N GLU A 395 -47.40 -25.84 -40.31
CA GLU A 395 -48.76 -25.44 -39.95
C GLU A 395 -48.80 -24.82 -38.54
N TRP A 396 -48.07 -25.40 -37.58
CA TRP A 396 -47.97 -24.87 -36.21
C TRP A 396 -47.17 -23.57 -36.13
N ALA A 397 -46.10 -23.42 -36.91
CA ALA A 397 -45.38 -22.15 -37.04
C ALA A 397 -46.30 -21.01 -37.51
N ARG A 398 -47.21 -21.33 -38.46
CA ARG A 398 -48.23 -20.40 -38.98
C ARG A 398 -49.31 -20.08 -37.93
N VAL A 399 -49.63 -21.02 -37.04
CA VAL A 399 -50.55 -20.78 -35.90
C VAL A 399 -49.89 -19.89 -34.84
N THR A 400 -48.60 -20.09 -34.53
CA THR A 400 -47.88 -19.25 -33.56
C THR A 400 -47.65 -17.83 -34.07
N GLU A 401 -47.36 -17.62 -35.36
CA GLU A 401 -47.31 -16.28 -35.95
C GLU A 401 -48.66 -15.57 -35.86
N ASN A 402 -49.75 -16.26 -36.20
CA ASN A 402 -51.11 -15.71 -36.08
C ASN A 402 -51.48 -15.36 -34.63
N PHE A 403 -50.99 -16.13 -33.65
CA PHE A 403 -51.21 -15.83 -32.23
C PHE A 403 -50.46 -14.57 -31.78
N VAL A 404 -49.18 -14.43 -32.17
CA VAL A 404 -48.37 -13.25 -31.84
C VAL A 404 -48.97 -11.98 -32.46
N VAL A 405 -49.46 -12.05 -33.70
CA VAL A 405 -50.14 -10.92 -34.36
C VAL A 405 -51.40 -10.52 -33.60
N ARG A 406 -52.26 -11.47 -33.21
CA ARG A 406 -53.47 -11.18 -32.42
C ARG A 406 -53.15 -10.61 -31.04
N LEU A 407 -52.08 -11.06 -30.40
CA LEU A 407 -51.65 -10.54 -29.10
C LEU A 407 -51.21 -9.07 -29.23
N ARG A 408 -50.53 -8.73 -30.32
CA ARG A 408 -50.10 -7.36 -30.65
C ARG A 408 -51.28 -6.44 -30.94
N GLU A 409 -52.29 -6.93 -31.66
CA GLU A 409 -53.54 -6.20 -31.89
C GLU A 409 -54.34 -5.98 -30.60
N PHE A 410 -54.39 -6.99 -29.72
CA PHE A 410 -55.07 -6.88 -28.44
C PHE A 410 -54.41 -5.85 -27.52
N THR A 411 -53.08 -5.89 -27.43
CA THR A 411 -52.32 -4.86 -26.68
C THR A 411 -52.46 -3.47 -27.31
N ALA A 412 -52.45 -3.35 -28.64
CA ALA A 412 -52.70 -2.07 -29.31
C ALA A 412 -54.11 -1.51 -29.02
N ARG A 413 -55.13 -2.37 -28.88
CA ARG A 413 -56.49 -1.96 -28.49
C ARG A 413 -56.59 -1.51 -27.03
N LEU A 414 -55.81 -2.11 -26.13
CA LEU A 414 -55.76 -1.70 -24.72
C LEU A 414 -55.03 -0.37 -24.52
N VAL A 415 -54.01 -0.09 -25.35
CA VAL A 415 -53.23 1.15 -25.28
C VAL A 415 -53.90 2.30 -26.03
N SER A 416 -54.79 2.02 -26.98
CA SER A 416 -55.52 3.06 -27.70
C SER A 416 -56.64 3.65 -26.83
N PRO A 417 -56.61 4.95 -26.47
CA PRO A 417 -57.66 5.55 -25.68
C PRO A 417 -59.00 5.50 -26.43
N PRO A 418 -60.13 5.31 -25.73
CA PRO A 418 -61.44 5.21 -26.36
C PRO A 418 -61.72 6.50 -27.15
N ARG A 419 -61.81 6.39 -28.49
CA ARG A 419 -62.21 7.51 -29.34
C ARG A 419 -63.60 7.94 -28.91
N GLY A 420 -63.67 9.10 -28.26
CA GLY A 420 -64.91 9.67 -27.74
C GLY A 420 -65.98 9.68 -28.82
N ARG A 421 -67.10 8.98 -28.56
CA ARG A 421 -68.33 9.14 -29.33
C ARG A 421 -68.74 10.60 -29.25
N LYS A 422 -68.58 11.35 -30.34
CA LYS A 422 -69.24 12.64 -30.51
C LYS A 422 -70.74 12.39 -30.54
N THR A 423 -71.40 12.59 -29.40
CA THR A 423 -72.86 12.73 -29.33
C THR A 423 -73.25 13.97 -30.13
N ARG A 424 -73.86 13.75 -31.29
CA ARG A 424 -74.52 14.80 -32.08
C ARG A 424 -75.79 15.20 -31.31
N ARG A 425 -75.83 16.45 -30.84
CA ARG A 425 -77.09 17.11 -30.47
C ARG A 425 -77.74 17.66 -31.72
#